data_AF-A0A2R6BCK6-F1
#
_entry.id   AF-A0A2R6BCK6-F1
#
_cell.length_a   1.000
_cell.length_b   1.000
_cell.length_c   1.000
_cell.angle_alpha   90.00
_cell.angle_beta   90.00
_cell.angle_gamma   90.00
#
_symmetry.space_group_name_H-M   'P 1'
#
loop_
_entity.id
_entity.type
_entity.pdbx_description
1 polymer ?
#
loop_
_entity_poly.entity_id
_entity_poly.type
_entity_poly.pdbx_seq_one_letter_code
_entity_poly.pdbx_strand_id
1 'polypeptide(L)'
;EGYRYQTILEMILISKKHIPPSRPVHLFGAGHPAILPYFVALGIDLFDSASYALFAKDDRYLTSQKTYRLETLTELPCRCRVCEKHTAHELRSMVRRQREKLLAEHNLSVLAEELSRIRLAIYQGTLWDLLQNRMHSHPQIFDAFRWMLRRARYLGKYSPITTPSVSGLFAFGHDRPEVILFRERIRQFVSQLQPKRLVILSSKNQVLILNDDWRFDDKTLIMVLDGQFGLVPLEMLDVYPVYQTDSRKTKPDIRKILSIINTQKNVLVATVDAELYSALRRKLKNVERLNAT
;
A
#
# COMPACT_ATOMS: atom_id res chain seq x y z
N GLU A 1 -18.33 -19.30 -2.13
CA GLU A 1 -18.92 -18.77 -3.39
C GLU A 1 -19.55 -17.38 -3.28
N GLY A 2 -19.99 -16.89 -2.10
CA GLY A 2 -20.64 -15.57 -1.99
C GLY A 2 -19.74 -14.31 -1.99
N TYR A 3 -18.48 -14.40 -2.43
CA TYR A 3 -17.52 -13.27 -2.48
C TYR A 3 -17.44 -12.40 -1.20
N ARG A 4 -17.64 -12.99 -0.01
CA ARG A 4 -17.58 -12.28 1.29
C ARG A 4 -16.15 -12.09 1.79
N TYR A 5 -15.28 -11.53 0.96
CA TYR A 5 -13.84 -11.43 1.26
C TYR A 5 -13.56 -10.62 2.52
N GLN A 6 -14.27 -9.51 2.73
CA GLN A 6 -14.12 -8.73 3.95
C GLN A 6 -14.38 -9.56 5.22
N THR A 7 -15.45 -10.36 5.25
CA THR A 7 -15.76 -11.23 6.39
C THR A 7 -14.65 -12.25 6.63
N ILE A 8 -14.09 -12.83 5.57
CA ILE A 8 -12.97 -13.77 5.68
C ILE A 8 -11.72 -13.06 6.26
N LEU A 9 -11.40 -11.86 5.78
CA LEU A 9 -10.30 -11.05 6.33
C LEU A 9 -10.50 -10.72 7.81
N GLU A 10 -11.74 -10.40 8.22
CA GLU A 10 -12.09 -10.18 9.62
C GLU A 10 -11.83 -11.41 10.48
N MET A 11 -12.28 -12.58 10.02
CA MET A 11 -12.06 -13.85 10.71
C MET A 11 -10.57 -14.17 10.82
N ILE A 12 -9.80 -14.03 9.74
CA ILE A 12 -8.35 -14.24 9.75
C ILE A 12 -7.68 -13.33 10.77
N LEU A 13 -8.02 -12.04 10.78
CA LEU A 13 -7.43 -11.08 11.70
C LEU A 13 -7.73 -11.41 13.17
N ILE A 14 -8.95 -11.86 13.47
CA ILE A 14 -9.33 -12.31 14.82
C ILE A 14 -8.53 -13.55 15.21
N SER A 15 -8.42 -14.54 14.32
CA SER A 15 -7.64 -15.75 14.58
C SER A 15 -6.16 -15.44 14.80
N LYS A 16 -5.54 -14.62 13.93
CA LYS A 16 -4.12 -14.26 14.02
C LYS A 16 -3.76 -13.46 15.29
N LYS A 17 -4.73 -12.82 15.94
CA LYS A 17 -4.51 -12.19 17.26
C LYS A 17 -4.32 -13.19 18.39
N HIS A 18 -4.83 -14.41 18.25
CA HIS A 18 -4.80 -15.45 19.28
C HIS A 18 -3.81 -16.58 18.97
N ILE A 19 -3.37 -16.70 17.71
CA ILE A 19 -2.38 -17.68 17.29
C ILE A 19 -0.98 -17.12 17.52
N PRO A 20 -0.06 -17.87 18.16
CA PRO A 20 1.33 -17.46 18.32
C PRO A 20 2.01 -17.18 16.96
N PRO A 21 2.78 -16.08 16.82
CA PRO A 21 3.44 -15.75 15.55
C PRO A 21 4.41 -16.82 15.01
N SER A 22 4.92 -17.70 15.87
CA SER A 22 5.87 -18.77 15.51
C SER A 22 5.22 -19.98 14.85
N ARG A 23 3.89 -20.02 14.70
CA ARG A 23 3.17 -21.17 14.12
C ARG A 23 2.56 -20.82 12.77
N PRO A 24 2.72 -21.69 11.75
CA PRO A 24 2.09 -21.48 10.45
C PRO A 24 0.58 -21.57 10.56
N VAL A 25 -0.13 -20.78 9.75
CA VAL A 25 -1.59 -20.75 9.69
C VAL A 25 -2.05 -21.15 8.30
N HIS A 26 -2.91 -22.17 8.26
CA HIS A 26 -3.52 -22.68 7.04
C HIS A 26 -4.93 -22.14 6.89
N LEU A 27 -5.20 -21.50 5.74
CA LEU A 27 -6.54 -21.10 5.34
C LEU A 27 -7.17 -22.15 4.42
N PHE A 28 -8.15 -22.87 4.96
CA PHE A 28 -8.84 -23.94 4.23
C PHE A 28 -9.68 -23.42 3.06
N GLY A 29 -9.52 -24.03 1.88
CA GLY A 29 -10.39 -23.82 0.71
C GLY A 29 -10.23 -22.47 0.01
N ALA A 30 -9.12 -21.76 0.25
CA ALA A 30 -8.82 -20.49 -0.39
C ALA A 30 -7.97 -20.70 -1.65
N GLY A 31 -8.57 -20.43 -2.82
CA GLY A 31 -7.96 -20.85 -4.09
C GLY A 31 -8.20 -19.95 -5.30
N HIS A 32 -8.63 -18.70 -5.11
CA HIS A 32 -8.70 -17.77 -6.23
C HIS A 32 -7.47 -16.85 -6.21
N PRO A 33 -6.65 -16.79 -7.28
CA PRO A 33 -5.39 -16.04 -7.31
C PRO A 33 -5.52 -14.61 -6.81
N ALA A 34 -6.54 -13.88 -7.28
CA ALA A 34 -6.74 -12.45 -6.98
C ALA A 34 -6.82 -12.08 -5.49
N ILE A 35 -7.28 -12.99 -4.61
CA ILE A 35 -7.44 -12.71 -3.17
C ILE A 35 -6.29 -13.27 -2.32
N LEU A 36 -5.49 -14.21 -2.85
CA LEU A 36 -4.37 -14.81 -2.10
C LEU A 36 -3.41 -13.77 -1.52
N PRO A 37 -3.01 -12.69 -2.23
CA PRO A 37 -2.14 -11.67 -1.66
C PRO A 37 -2.69 -11.04 -0.36
N TYR A 38 -4.01 -10.86 -0.28
CA TYR A 38 -4.68 -10.26 0.88
C TYR A 38 -4.65 -11.18 2.09
N PHE A 39 -4.83 -12.49 1.89
CA PHE A 39 -4.73 -13.47 2.96
C PHE A 39 -3.28 -13.56 3.47
N VAL A 40 -2.30 -13.56 2.57
CA VAL A 40 -0.88 -13.56 2.95
C VAL A 40 -0.51 -12.28 3.69
N ALA A 41 -1.02 -11.12 3.28
CA ALA A 41 -0.80 -9.85 3.98
C ALA A 41 -1.39 -9.82 5.41
N LEU A 42 -2.34 -10.70 5.73
CA LEU A 42 -2.82 -10.91 7.09
C LEU A 42 -2.07 -12.03 7.85
N GLY A 43 -1.04 -12.62 7.24
CA GLY A 43 -0.20 -13.65 7.85
C GLY A 43 -0.74 -15.07 7.73
N ILE A 44 -1.44 -15.38 6.64
CA ILE A 44 -1.70 -16.77 6.24
C ILE A 44 -0.49 -17.33 5.50
N ASP A 45 -0.11 -18.56 5.85
CA ASP A 45 1.12 -19.21 5.37
C ASP A 45 0.84 -20.34 4.38
N LEU A 46 -0.27 -21.07 4.57
CA LEU A 46 -0.64 -22.24 3.79
C LEU A 46 -2.03 -22.09 3.16
N PHE A 47 -2.16 -22.63 1.95
CA PHE A 47 -3.40 -22.68 1.18
C PHE A 47 -3.59 -24.09 0.61
N ASP A 48 -4.82 -24.56 0.65
CA ASP A 48 -5.28 -25.72 -0.10
C ASP A 48 -6.49 -25.30 -0.95
N SER A 49 -6.60 -25.89 -2.13
CA SER A 49 -7.74 -25.59 -2.98
C SER A 49 -8.10 -26.71 -3.93
N ALA A 50 -9.38 -27.07 -3.94
CA ALA A 50 -10.00 -27.83 -5.03
C ALA A 50 -10.44 -26.94 -6.21
N SER A 51 -10.33 -25.60 -6.09
CA SER A 51 -10.81 -24.64 -7.09
C SER A 51 -10.24 -24.88 -8.47
N TYR A 52 -8.96 -25.26 -8.60
CA TYR A 52 -8.32 -25.45 -9.89
C TYR A 52 -9.03 -26.53 -10.73
N ALA A 53 -9.42 -27.64 -10.07
CA ALA A 53 -10.12 -28.77 -10.67
C ALA A 53 -11.62 -28.50 -10.80
N LEU A 54 -12.27 -27.95 -9.77
CA LEU A 54 -13.70 -27.61 -9.81
C LEU A 54 -13.99 -26.58 -10.90
N PHE A 55 -13.13 -25.57 -11.06
CA PHE A 55 -13.28 -24.57 -12.11
C PHE A 55 -13.06 -25.17 -13.48
N ALA A 56 -12.05 -26.04 -13.64
CA ALA A 56 -11.80 -26.73 -14.89
C ALA A 56 -12.98 -27.62 -15.32
N LYS A 57 -13.63 -28.30 -14.37
CA LYS A 57 -14.83 -29.13 -14.62
C LYS A 57 -16.02 -28.32 -15.14
N ASP A 58 -16.09 -27.04 -14.77
CA ASP A 58 -17.09 -26.07 -15.21
C ASP A 58 -16.63 -25.22 -16.40
N ASP A 59 -15.58 -25.65 -17.12
CA ASP A 59 -14.98 -24.92 -18.25
C ASP A 59 -14.56 -23.47 -17.89
N ARG A 60 -14.08 -23.28 -16.66
CA ARG A 60 -13.58 -21.99 -16.15
C ARG A 60 -12.05 -21.93 -16.20
N TYR A 61 -11.58 -20.81 -16.73
CA TYR A 61 -10.17 -20.46 -16.93
C TYR A 61 -9.76 -19.37 -15.93
N LEU A 62 -8.80 -19.69 -15.06
CA LEU A 62 -8.25 -18.75 -14.09
C LEU A 62 -7.23 -17.80 -14.71
N THR A 63 -7.22 -16.57 -14.21
CA THR A 63 -6.11 -15.63 -14.35
C THR A 63 -5.75 -15.09 -12.97
N SER A 64 -4.68 -14.28 -12.89
CA SER A 64 -4.30 -13.62 -11.64
C SER A 64 -5.38 -12.70 -11.08
N GLN A 65 -6.30 -12.20 -11.92
CA GLN A 65 -7.33 -11.23 -11.51
C GLN A 65 -8.77 -11.74 -11.64
N LYS A 66 -9.07 -12.49 -12.69
CA LYS A 66 -10.44 -12.87 -13.07
C LYS A 66 -10.54 -14.35 -13.38
N THR A 67 -11.77 -14.85 -13.30
CA THR A 67 -12.14 -16.16 -13.83
C THR A 67 -12.98 -15.94 -15.09
N TYR A 68 -12.59 -16.56 -16.19
CA TYR A 68 -13.30 -16.50 -17.46
C TYR A 68 -13.98 -17.83 -17.74
N ARG A 69 -15.10 -17.82 -18.46
CA ARG A 69 -15.62 -19.05 -19.07
C ARG A 69 -14.89 -19.27 -20.38
N LEU A 70 -14.43 -20.49 -20.61
CA LEU A 70 -13.69 -20.84 -21.83
C LEU A 70 -14.50 -20.49 -23.10
N GLU A 71 -15.82 -20.62 -23.06
CA GLU A 71 -16.72 -20.25 -24.16
C GLU A 71 -16.53 -18.80 -24.64
N THR A 72 -16.22 -17.88 -23.71
CA THR A 72 -16.08 -16.44 -23.96
C THR A 72 -14.68 -16.01 -24.38
N LEU A 73 -13.68 -16.88 -24.24
CA LEU A 73 -12.29 -16.53 -24.53
C LEU A 73 -12.03 -16.53 -26.04
N THR A 74 -11.52 -15.40 -26.52
CA THR A 74 -10.98 -15.25 -27.87
C THR A 74 -9.51 -15.65 -27.92
N GLU A 75 -8.77 -15.39 -26.85
CA GLU A 75 -7.34 -15.67 -26.71
C GLU A 75 -7.02 -16.25 -25.31
N LEU A 76 -5.86 -16.89 -25.18
CA LEU A 76 -5.33 -17.37 -23.90
C LEU A 76 -4.22 -16.43 -23.41
N PRO A 77 -4.49 -15.51 -22.46
CA PRO A 77 -3.52 -14.51 -22.01
C PRO A 77 -2.53 -15.10 -20.98
N CYS A 78 -1.92 -16.24 -21.29
CA CYS A 78 -0.97 -16.94 -20.43
C CYS A 78 0.11 -17.63 -21.27
N ARG A 79 1.26 -17.90 -20.66
CA ARG A 79 2.41 -18.59 -21.27
C ARG A 79 2.78 -19.87 -20.52
N CYS A 80 1.80 -20.52 -19.88
CA CYS A 80 2.01 -21.85 -19.31
C CYS A 80 2.10 -22.89 -20.43
N ARG A 81 2.59 -24.10 -20.11
CA ARG A 81 2.72 -25.21 -21.06
C ARG A 81 1.45 -25.51 -21.85
N VAL A 82 0.27 -25.30 -21.27
CA VAL A 82 -1.02 -25.51 -21.93
C VAL A 82 -1.29 -24.37 -22.93
N CYS A 83 -1.18 -23.12 -22.50
CA CYS A 83 -1.49 -21.94 -23.31
C CYS A 83 -0.47 -21.67 -24.43
N GLU A 84 0.74 -22.21 -24.33
CA GLU A 84 1.72 -22.17 -25.43
C GLU A 84 1.41 -23.16 -26.55
N LYS A 85 0.74 -24.29 -26.22
CA LYS A 85 0.51 -25.40 -27.15
C LYS A 85 -0.89 -25.42 -27.75
N HIS A 86 -1.81 -24.65 -27.18
CA HIS A 86 -3.22 -24.69 -27.55
C HIS A 86 -3.80 -23.30 -27.70
N THR A 87 -4.77 -23.17 -28.60
CA THR A 87 -5.60 -21.97 -28.73
C THR A 87 -6.90 -22.09 -27.94
N ALA A 88 -7.57 -20.96 -27.67
CA ALA A 88 -8.88 -20.96 -27.02
C ALA A 88 -9.94 -21.73 -27.85
N HIS A 89 -9.82 -21.73 -29.19
CA HIS A 89 -10.70 -22.50 -30.05
C HIS A 89 -10.43 -24.00 -29.95
N GLU A 90 -9.17 -24.44 -30.02
CA GLU A 90 -8.79 -25.84 -29.86
C GLU A 90 -9.26 -26.42 -28.53
N LEU A 91 -9.01 -25.69 -27.42
CA LEU A 91 -9.45 -26.14 -26.11
C LEU A 91 -10.98 -26.33 -26.07
N ARG A 92 -11.77 -25.44 -26.68
CA ARG A 92 -13.24 -25.58 -26.74
C ARG A 92 -13.68 -26.82 -27.51
N SER A 93 -13.01 -27.11 -28.62
CA SER A 93 -13.33 -28.23 -29.51
C SER A 93 -12.88 -29.60 -28.97
N MET A 94 -12.06 -29.65 -27.91
CA MET A 94 -11.62 -30.89 -27.29
C MET A 94 -12.74 -31.63 -26.55
N VAL A 95 -12.58 -32.95 -26.45
CA VAL A 95 -13.43 -33.80 -25.60
C VAL A 95 -13.35 -33.34 -24.15
N ARG A 96 -14.49 -33.30 -23.46
CA ARG A 96 -14.66 -32.78 -22.10
C ARG A 96 -13.55 -33.22 -21.13
N ARG A 97 -13.23 -34.52 -21.09
CA ARG A 97 -12.22 -35.06 -20.16
C ARG A 97 -10.81 -34.50 -20.42
N GLN A 98 -10.44 -34.34 -21.69
CA GLN A 98 -9.14 -33.78 -22.07
C GLN A 98 -9.10 -32.27 -21.78
N ARG A 99 -10.18 -31.57 -22.10
CA ARG A 99 -10.35 -30.14 -21.84
C ARG A 99 -10.26 -29.82 -20.35
N GLU A 100 -11.01 -30.55 -19.51
CA GLU A 100 -10.98 -30.43 -18.05
C GLU A 100 -9.57 -30.63 -17.50
N LYS A 101 -8.85 -31.67 -17.97
CA LYS A 101 -7.46 -31.91 -17.55
C LYS A 101 -6.55 -30.72 -17.87
N LEU A 102 -6.59 -30.22 -19.11
CA LEU A 102 -5.74 -29.11 -19.55
C LEU A 102 -6.09 -27.80 -18.84
N LEU A 103 -7.38 -27.52 -18.62
CA LEU A 103 -7.81 -26.37 -17.82
C LEU A 103 -7.35 -26.48 -16.38
N ALA A 104 -7.38 -27.68 -15.78
CA ALA A 104 -6.89 -27.89 -14.42
C ALA A 104 -5.37 -27.66 -14.32
N GLU A 105 -4.59 -28.17 -15.29
CA GLU A 105 -3.14 -27.93 -15.38
C GLU A 105 -2.80 -26.43 -15.53
N HIS A 106 -3.56 -25.72 -16.38
CA HIS A 106 -3.45 -24.26 -16.51
C HIS A 106 -3.79 -23.55 -15.19
N ASN A 107 -4.94 -23.86 -14.59
CA ASN A 107 -5.41 -23.23 -13.36
C ASN A 107 -4.42 -23.42 -12.21
N LEU A 108 -3.80 -24.61 -12.12
CA LEU A 108 -2.75 -24.89 -11.14
C LEU A 108 -1.47 -24.07 -11.41
N SER A 109 -1.08 -23.94 -12.69
CA SER A 109 0.07 -23.12 -13.09
C SER A 109 -0.12 -21.65 -12.70
N VAL A 110 -1.32 -21.10 -12.91
CA VAL A 110 -1.65 -19.72 -12.51
C VAL A 110 -1.57 -19.52 -10.99
N LEU A 111 -2.06 -20.50 -10.21
CA LEU A 111 -1.95 -20.45 -8.75
C LEU A 111 -0.49 -20.48 -8.27
N ALA A 112 0.33 -21.36 -8.87
CA ALA A 112 1.75 -21.46 -8.55
C ALA A 112 2.52 -20.18 -8.93
N GLU A 113 2.19 -19.57 -10.07
CA GLU A 113 2.74 -18.28 -10.49
C GLU A 113 2.36 -17.16 -9.50
N GLU A 114 1.09 -17.07 -9.10
CA GLU A 114 0.63 -16.04 -8.17
C GLU A 114 1.30 -16.19 -6.80
N LEU A 115 1.46 -17.42 -6.27
CA LEU A 115 2.21 -17.64 -5.04
C LEU A 115 3.69 -17.22 -5.16
N SER A 116 4.30 -17.44 -6.32
CA SER A 116 5.68 -17.00 -6.60
C SER A 116 5.78 -15.47 -6.63
N ARG A 117 4.80 -14.81 -7.25
CA ARG A 117 4.68 -13.34 -7.30
C ARG A 117 4.49 -12.75 -5.91
N ILE A 118 3.68 -13.37 -5.07
CA ILE A 118 3.48 -12.94 -3.68
C ILE A 118 4.77 -13.07 -2.88
N ARG A 119 5.48 -14.21 -2.97
CA ARG A 119 6.78 -14.38 -2.28
C ARG A 119 7.80 -13.34 -2.71
N LEU A 120 7.89 -13.05 -4.01
CA LEU A 120 8.77 -12.01 -4.53
C LEU A 120 8.40 -10.63 -3.98
N ALA A 121 7.10 -10.30 -3.95
CA ALA A 121 6.62 -9.03 -3.41
C ALA A 121 6.92 -8.89 -1.91
N ILE A 122 6.88 -9.97 -1.14
CA ILE A 122 7.31 -9.96 0.27
C ILE A 122 8.80 -9.66 0.37
N TYR A 123 9.65 -10.36 -0.39
CA TYR A 123 11.10 -10.18 -0.37
C TYR A 123 11.53 -8.77 -0.78
N GLN A 124 10.81 -8.19 -1.76
CA GLN A 124 11.02 -6.84 -2.26
C GLN A 124 10.37 -5.74 -1.42
N GLY A 125 9.52 -6.08 -0.44
CA GLY A 125 8.78 -5.07 0.31
C GLY A 125 7.64 -4.39 -0.47
N THR A 126 7.18 -4.99 -1.57
CA THR A 126 6.15 -4.45 -2.47
C THR A 126 4.81 -5.17 -2.34
N LEU A 127 4.58 -5.93 -1.26
CA LEU A 127 3.33 -6.67 -1.06
C LEU A 127 2.09 -5.74 -1.09
N TRP A 128 2.18 -4.55 -0.51
CA TRP A 128 1.10 -3.56 -0.57
C TRP A 128 0.84 -3.02 -1.97
N ASP A 129 1.87 -2.92 -2.82
CA ASP A 129 1.72 -2.57 -4.23
C ASP A 129 0.96 -3.68 -4.97
N LEU A 130 1.28 -4.94 -4.68
CA LEU A 130 0.55 -6.08 -5.23
C LEU A 130 -0.93 -6.06 -4.80
N LEU A 131 -1.24 -5.80 -3.53
CA LEU A 131 -2.63 -5.65 -3.07
C LEU A 131 -3.35 -4.57 -3.85
N GLN A 132 -2.74 -3.40 -3.95
CA GLN A 132 -3.31 -2.24 -4.63
C GLN A 132 -3.56 -2.51 -6.12
N ASN A 133 -2.61 -3.14 -6.81
CA ASN A 133 -2.77 -3.55 -8.20
C ASN A 133 -3.94 -4.52 -8.40
N ARG A 134 -4.28 -5.31 -7.37
CA ARG A 134 -5.40 -6.26 -7.40
C ARG A 134 -6.74 -5.62 -7.01
N MET A 135 -6.77 -4.42 -6.42
CA MET A 135 -8.00 -3.85 -5.84
C MET A 135 -9.13 -3.65 -6.86
N HIS A 136 -8.80 -3.41 -8.13
CA HIS A 136 -9.77 -3.20 -9.21
C HIS A 136 -10.22 -4.50 -9.91
N SER A 137 -9.78 -5.67 -9.44
CA SER A 137 -10.19 -6.94 -10.03
C SER A 137 -11.66 -7.28 -9.78
N HIS A 138 -12.20 -6.89 -8.62
CA HIS A 138 -13.59 -7.14 -8.22
C HIS A 138 -14.06 -6.18 -7.11
N PRO A 139 -15.32 -5.72 -7.08
CA PRO A 139 -15.82 -4.81 -6.03
C PRO A 139 -15.59 -5.33 -4.60
N GLN A 140 -15.78 -6.63 -4.37
CA GLN A 140 -15.54 -7.23 -3.04
C GLN A 140 -14.05 -7.26 -2.65
N ILE A 141 -13.13 -7.29 -3.63
CA ILE A 141 -11.69 -7.16 -3.36
C ILE A 141 -11.35 -5.71 -3.06
N PHE A 142 -12.00 -4.75 -3.75
CA PHE A 142 -11.89 -3.34 -3.41
C PHE A 142 -12.37 -3.04 -1.98
N ASP A 143 -13.50 -3.58 -1.56
CA ASP A 143 -13.98 -3.43 -0.18
C ASP A 143 -13.05 -4.09 0.84
N ALA A 144 -12.51 -5.28 0.52
CA ALA A 144 -11.48 -5.93 1.32
C ALA A 144 -10.22 -5.05 1.47
N PHE A 145 -9.75 -4.43 0.38
CA PHE A 145 -8.63 -3.48 0.41
C PHE A 145 -8.92 -2.27 1.29
N ARG A 146 -10.09 -1.62 1.12
CA ARG A 146 -10.50 -0.49 1.97
C ARG A 146 -10.59 -0.88 3.44
N TRP A 147 -11.08 -2.07 3.73
CA TRP A 147 -11.16 -2.61 5.08
C TRP A 147 -9.77 -2.76 5.71
N MET A 148 -8.78 -3.22 4.94
CA MET A 148 -7.38 -3.28 5.38
C MET A 148 -6.78 -1.89 5.59
N LEU A 149 -7.03 -0.93 4.68
CA LEU A 149 -6.55 0.45 4.81
C LEU A 149 -7.03 1.11 6.11
N ARG A 150 -8.30 0.91 6.50
CA ARG A 150 -8.83 1.41 7.78
C ARG A 150 -8.11 0.82 9.01
N ARG A 151 -7.38 -0.29 8.83
CA ARG A 151 -6.60 -0.99 9.86
C ARG A 151 -5.09 -0.92 9.61
N ALA A 152 -4.64 -0.11 8.67
CA ALA A 152 -3.23 -0.04 8.29
C ALA A 152 -2.33 0.33 9.48
N ARG A 153 -2.80 1.13 10.45
CA ARG A 153 -2.09 1.36 11.72
C ARG A 153 -1.86 0.09 12.52
N TYR A 154 -2.87 -0.77 12.66
CA TYR A 154 -2.75 -2.02 13.40
C TYR A 154 -1.84 -3.01 12.65
N LEU A 155 -2.04 -3.15 11.34
CA LEU A 155 -1.22 -4.03 10.50
C LEU A 155 0.24 -3.57 10.46
N GLY A 156 0.47 -2.26 10.52
CA GLY A 156 1.79 -1.65 10.55
C GLY A 156 2.67 -2.08 11.73
N LYS A 157 2.10 -2.58 12.83
CA LYS A 157 2.87 -3.13 13.96
C LYS A 157 3.77 -4.31 13.56
N TYR A 158 3.39 -5.01 12.49
CA TYR A 158 4.10 -6.17 11.95
C TYR A 158 4.85 -5.83 10.66
N SER A 159 4.77 -4.58 10.19
CA SER A 159 5.49 -4.13 9.00
C SER A 159 6.97 -3.93 9.34
N PRO A 160 7.89 -4.38 8.49
CA PRO A 160 9.30 -4.08 8.68
C PRO A 160 9.54 -2.55 8.61
N ILE A 161 10.54 -2.07 9.35
CA ILE A 161 10.94 -0.66 9.37
C ILE A 161 11.61 -0.28 8.04
N THR A 162 12.43 -1.19 7.51
CA THR A 162 13.12 -1.12 6.23
C THR A 162 13.09 -2.51 5.60
N THR A 163 13.17 -2.60 4.27
CA THR A 163 13.24 -3.88 3.56
C THR A 163 14.69 -4.14 3.09
N PRO A 164 15.16 -5.40 3.04
CA PRO A 164 16.51 -5.72 2.59
C PRO A 164 16.80 -5.29 1.14
N SER A 165 15.76 -5.30 0.31
CA SER A 165 15.76 -4.68 -1.01
C SER A 165 14.74 -3.55 -0.99
N VAL A 166 15.22 -2.31 -0.97
CA VAL A 166 14.35 -1.13 -0.99
C VAL A 166 14.00 -0.85 -2.44
N SER A 167 12.88 -1.38 -2.91
CA SER A 167 12.26 -0.89 -4.14
C SER A 167 11.63 0.47 -3.91
N GLY A 168 11.58 1.29 -4.96
CA GLY A 168 10.83 2.56 -4.91
C GLY A 168 9.38 2.32 -4.51
N LEU A 169 8.89 3.07 -3.53
CA LEU A 169 7.50 3.05 -3.09
C LEU A 169 6.67 3.93 -4.01
N PHE A 170 5.63 3.37 -4.63
CA PHE A 170 4.70 4.15 -5.42
C PHE A 170 3.53 4.64 -4.56
N ALA A 171 3.53 5.94 -4.30
CA ALA A 171 2.51 6.60 -3.50
C ALA A 171 1.36 7.08 -4.38
N PHE A 172 0.25 6.34 -4.36
CA PHE A 172 -0.96 6.68 -5.10
C PHE A 172 -2.00 7.47 -4.28
N GLY A 173 -1.63 7.95 -3.09
CA GLY A 173 -2.51 8.75 -2.21
C GLY A 173 -3.33 7.95 -1.20
N HIS A 174 -3.06 6.65 -1.03
CA HIS A 174 -3.65 5.85 0.06
C HIS A 174 -2.74 5.85 1.29
N ASP A 175 -3.34 5.90 2.49
CA ASP A 175 -2.62 5.78 3.75
C ASP A 175 -2.26 4.28 3.99
N ARG A 176 -1.18 3.82 3.34
CA ARG A 176 -0.58 2.49 3.58
C ARG A 176 0.22 2.45 4.89
N PRO A 177 0.48 1.27 5.48
CA PRO A 177 1.15 1.17 6.77
C PRO A 177 2.47 1.94 6.86
N GLU A 178 3.34 1.84 5.85
CA GLU A 178 4.64 2.51 5.80
C GLU A 178 4.49 4.03 5.96
N VAL A 179 3.51 4.61 5.26
CA VAL A 179 3.22 6.04 5.32
C VAL A 179 2.64 6.43 6.67
N ILE A 180 1.71 5.64 7.21
CA ILE A 180 1.12 5.92 8.53
C ILE A 180 2.18 5.85 9.62
N LEU A 181 2.97 4.78 9.65
CA LEU A 181 4.02 4.55 10.64
C LEU A 181 5.09 5.63 10.55
N PHE A 182 5.54 6.00 9.35
CA PHE A 182 6.53 7.05 9.20
C PHE A 182 6.01 8.41 9.70
N ARG A 183 4.74 8.74 9.40
CA ARG A 183 4.11 9.95 9.91
C ARG A 183 3.95 9.95 11.43
N GLU A 184 3.73 8.77 12.04
CA GLU A 184 3.73 8.62 13.50
C GLU A 184 5.13 8.82 14.09
N ARG A 185 6.18 8.32 13.44
CA ARG A 185 7.58 8.57 13.84
C ARG A 185 7.94 10.05 13.73
N ILE A 186 7.55 10.73 12.65
CA ILE A 186 7.74 12.19 12.53
C ILE A 186 7.08 12.90 13.71
N ARG A 187 5.82 12.58 14.04
CA ARG A 187 5.15 13.20 15.18
C ARG A 187 5.88 12.95 16.50
N GLN A 188 6.34 11.72 16.73
CA GLN A 188 7.11 11.37 17.92
C GLN A 188 8.43 12.15 17.99
N PHE A 189 9.21 12.16 16.90
CA PHE A 189 10.46 12.91 16.79
C PHE A 189 10.24 14.40 17.06
N VAL A 190 9.28 15.02 16.36
CA VAL A 190 8.97 16.44 16.51
C VAL A 190 8.51 16.76 17.93
N SER A 191 7.73 15.87 18.58
CA SER A 191 7.30 16.06 19.97
C SER A 191 8.45 16.05 21.00
N GLN A 192 9.55 15.36 20.70
CA GLN A 192 10.73 15.29 21.58
C GLN A 192 11.59 16.56 21.49
N LEU A 193 11.63 17.22 20.32
CA LEU A 193 12.45 18.40 20.11
C LEU A 193 11.89 19.67 20.77
N GLN A 194 10.57 19.75 20.98
CA GLN A 194 9.88 20.93 21.52
C GLN A 194 10.34 22.28 20.93
N PRO A 195 10.40 22.43 19.59
CA PRO A 195 10.86 23.66 18.96
C PRO A 195 9.99 24.85 19.37
N LYS A 196 10.61 26.04 19.48
CA LYS A 196 9.89 27.31 19.66
C LYS A 196 9.46 27.93 18.34
N ARG A 197 10.16 27.58 17.25
CA ARG A 197 9.90 28.08 15.90
C ARG A 197 9.83 26.93 14.91
N LEU A 198 8.90 27.01 13.97
CA LEU A 198 8.72 26.07 12.88
C LEU A 198 8.81 26.82 11.56
N VAL A 199 9.73 26.42 10.69
CA VAL A 199 9.83 26.94 9.32
C VAL A 199 9.37 25.87 8.36
N ILE A 200 8.39 26.18 7.52
CA ILE A 200 7.83 25.27 6.52
C ILE A 200 8.27 25.71 5.12
N LEU A 201 8.95 24.81 4.42
CA LEU A 201 9.39 24.95 3.04
C LEU A 201 8.46 24.22 2.07
N SER A 202 8.30 24.76 0.86
CA SER A 202 7.58 24.06 -0.22
C SER A 202 8.44 22.99 -0.91
N SER A 203 9.77 23.12 -0.84
CA SER A 203 10.72 22.20 -1.46
C SER A 203 12.06 22.23 -0.72
N LYS A 204 12.82 21.13 -0.80
CA LYS A 204 14.16 21.02 -0.21
C LYS A 204 15.20 21.94 -0.87
N ASN A 205 14.96 22.32 -2.13
CA ASN A 205 15.88 23.18 -2.90
C ASN A 205 15.57 24.67 -2.74
N GLN A 206 14.64 25.04 -1.86
CA GLN A 206 14.17 26.41 -1.75
C GLN A 206 15.15 27.27 -0.94
N VAL A 207 15.53 28.43 -1.48
CA VAL A 207 16.41 29.37 -0.77
C VAL A 207 15.56 30.36 0.01
N LEU A 208 15.77 30.42 1.33
CA LEU A 208 15.04 31.31 2.22
C LEU A 208 15.73 32.65 2.36
N ILE A 209 14.94 33.73 2.28
CA ILE A 209 15.35 35.07 2.67
C ILE A 209 14.74 35.34 4.05
N LEU A 210 15.59 35.39 5.07
CA LEU A 210 15.18 35.64 6.45
C LEU A 210 15.17 37.13 6.75
N ASN A 211 14.15 37.57 7.50
CA ASN A 211 14.18 38.85 8.18
C ASN A 211 14.98 38.71 9.50
N ASP A 212 15.46 39.81 10.09
CA ASP A 212 16.31 39.81 11.28
C ASP A 212 15.72 39.04 12.50
N ASP A 213 14.39 38.91 12.56
CA ASP A 213 13.66 38.20 13.62
C ASP A 213 13.80 36.67 13.55
N TRP A 214 14.26 36.12 12.43
CA TRP A 214 14.43 34.68 12.23
C TRP A 214 15.90 34.26 12.30
N ARG A 215 16.21 33.33 13.21
CA ARG A 215 17.51 32.66 13.30
C ARG A 215 17.33 31.15 13.29
N PHE A 216 18.15 30.46 12.51
CA PHE A 216 18.27 29.01 12.58
C PHE A 216 19.16 28.66 13.77
N ASP A 217 18.52 28.26 14.87
CA ASP A 217 19.14 27.82 16.11
C ASP A 217 18.51 26.48 16.52
N ASP A 218 18.98 25.89 17.62
CA ASP A 218 18.48 24.61 18.14
C ASP A 218 16.99 24.63 18.54
N LYS A 219 16.34 25.79 18.52
CA LYS A 219 14.90 25.98 18.81
C LYS A 219 14.07 26.14 17.56
N THR A 220 14.69 26.14 16.38
CA THR A 220 14.04 26.28 15.07
C THR A 220 14.06 24.93 14.36
N LEU A 221 12.88 24.35 14.13
CA LEU A 221 12.71 23.13 13.34
C LEU A 221 12.32 23.50 11.90
N ILE A 222 13.08 22.99 10.94
CA ILE A 222 12.79 23.15 9.50
C ILE A 222 12.05 21.91 9.02
N MET A 223 10.89 22.12 8.39
CA MET A 223 10.09 21.07 7.78
C MET A 223 9.82 21.38 6.32
N VAL A 224 9.73 20.34 5.50
CA VAL A 224 9.43 20.44 4.07
C VAL A 224 8.07 19.81 3.79
N LEU A 225 7.29 20.45 2.91
CA LEU A 225 6.02 19.93 2.42
C LEU A 225 6.27 18.75 1.50
N ASP A 226 5.65 17.63 1.84
CA ASP A 226 5.62 16.41 1.07
C ASP A 226 4.16 16.00 0.79
N GLY A 227 3.86 15.62 -0.46
CA GLY A 227 2.49 15.30 -0.87
C GLY A 227 1.91 14.05 -0.20
N GLN A 228 2.76 13.06 0.13
CA GLN A 228 2.35 11.80 0.71
C GLN A 228 2.45 11.81 2.26
N PHE A 229 3.55 12.34 2.79
CA PHE A 229 3.89 12.33 4.21
C PHE A 229 3.41 13.58 4.96
N GLY A 230 3.14 14.69 4.26
CA GLY A 230 2.68 15.94 4.86
C GLY A 230 3.84 16.87 5.20
N LEU A 231 4.21 17.00 6.48
CA LEU A 231 5.43 17.71 6.87
C LEU A 231 6.50 16.69 7.23
N VAL A 232 7.68 16.81 6.62
CA VAL A 232 8.84 15.99 6.91
C VAL A 232 9.98 16.89 7.41
N PRO A 233 10.64 16.57 8.53
CA PRO A 233 11.84 17.29 8.95
C PRO A 233 12.90 17.28 7.84
N LEU A 234 13.62 18.39 7.66
CA LEU A 234 14.64 18.50 6.61
C LEU A 234 15.67 17.36 6.69
N GLU A 235 16.04 16.98 7.90
CA GLU A 235 17.01 15.93 8.24
C GLU A 235 16.53 14.52 7.85
N MET A 236 15.24 14.34 7.62
CA MET A 236 14.63 13.05 7.29
C MET A 236 14.29 12.87 5.81
N LEU A 237 14.57 13.87 4.97
CA LEU A 237 14.23 13.81 3.54
C LEU A 237 14.97 12.70 2.79
N ASP A 238 16.22 12.45 3.17
CA ASP A 238 17.06 11.45 2.53
C ASP A 238 16.97 10.07 3.21
N VAL A 239 15.98 9.88 4.09
CA VAL A 239 15.75 8.66 4.87
C VAL A 239 14.56 7.88 4.31
N TYR A 240 14.63 6.54 4.32
CA TYR A 240 13.48 5.69 3.98
C TYR A 240 12.31 5.93 4.94
N PRO A 241 11.06 6.04 4.44
CA PRO A 241 10.63 5.83 3.05
C PRO A 241 10.64 7.08 2.16
N VAL A 242 10.99 8.26 2.66
CA VAL A 242 10.80 9.55 1.95
C VAL A 242 11.57 9.60 0.65
N TYR A 243 12.89 9.37 0.72
CA TYR A 243 13.77 9.45 -0.45
C TYR A 243 13.38 8.47 -1.57
N GLN A 244 12.95 7.27 -1.18
CA GLN A 244 12.59 6.20 -2.11
C GLN A 244 11.10 6.19 -2.47
N THR A 245 10.32 7.21 -2.10
CA THR A 245 8.92 7.31 -2.50
C THR A 245 8.79 8.18 -3.74
N ASP A 246 8.27 7.59 -4.82
CA ASP A 246 7.77 8.36 -5.95
C ASP A 246 6.27 8.63 -5.72
N SER A 247 5.92 9.91 -5.65
CA SER A 247 4.56 10.36 -5.38
C SER A 247 4.11 11.36 -6.42
N ARG A 248 2.82 11.28 -6.80
CA ARG A 248 2.21 12.39 -7.53
C ARG A 248 2.27 13.63 -6.65
N LYS A 249 2.68 14.77 -7.24
CA LYS A 249 2.56 16.09 -6.61
C LYS A 249 1.11 16.30 -6.19
N THR A 250 0.84 16.10 -4.92
CA THR A 250 -0.48 16.22 -4.32
C THR A 250 -0.51 17.49 -3.48
N LYS A 251 -1.66 18.17 -3.45
CA LYS A 251 -1.80 19.35 -2.60
C LYS A 251 -1.58 18.96 -1.15
N PRO A 252 -0.83 19.75 -0.36
CA PRO A 252 -0.59 19.42 1.03
C PRO A 252 -1.90 19.31 1.82
N ASP A 253 -2.09 18.21 2.54
CA ASP A 253 -3.28 18.04 3.38
C ASP A 253 -3.12 18.87 4.67
N ILE A 254 -3.79 20.03 4.68
CA ILE A 254 -3.79 20.99 5.80
C ILE A 254 -4.14 20.32 7.14
N ARG A 255 -5.02 19.30 7.17
CA ARG A 255 -5.36 18.62 8.43
C ARG A 255 -4.17 17.83 8.97
N LYS A 256 -3.41 17.18 8.09
CA LYS A 256 -2.20 16.44 8.44
C LYS A 256 -1.12 17.39 8.97
N ILE A 257 -0.93 18.54 8.32
CA ILE A 257 -0.01 19.60 8.73
C ILE A 257 -0.35 20.12 10.14
N LEU A 258 -1.60 20.53 10.36
CA LEU A 258 -2.05 21.03 11.66
C LEU A 258 -1.89 20.01 12.79
N SER A 259 -1.99 18.71 12.50
CA SER A 259 -1.79 17.68 13.52
C SER A 259 -0.36 17.70 14.08
N ILE A 260 0.65 18.00 13.25
CA ILE A 260 2.06 18.11 13.67
C ILE A 260 2.26 19.42 14.43
N ILE A 261 1.75 20.54 13.89
CA ILE A 261 1.87 21.86 14.54
C ILE A 261 1.21 21.87 15.91
N ASN A 262 -0.01 21.34 16.06
CA ASN A 262 -0.72 21.30 17.34
C ASN A 262 -0.03 20.39 18.38
N THR A 263 0.87 19.50 17.96
CA THR A 263 1.70 18.74 18.90
C THR A 263 2.69 19.67 19.62
N GLN A 264 2.99 20.83 19.03
CA GLN A 264 3.85 21.87 19.57
C GLN A 264 3.01 23.00 20.16
N LYS A 265 2.88 23.03 21.49
CA LYS A 265 2.16 24.12 22.18
C LYS A 265 2.92 25.43 22.00
N ASN A 266 2.24 26.47 21.52
CA ASN A 266 2.77 27.84 21.40
C ASN A 266 4.01 28.00 20.49
N VAL A 267 4.05 27.30 19.35
CA VAL A 267 5.12 27.47 18.35
C VAL A 267 4.83 28.65 17.42
N LEU A 268 5.86 29.43 17.07
CA LEU A 268 5.80 30.41 15.98
C LEU A 268 5.96 29.68 14.64
N VAL A 269 5.04 29.86 13.70
CA VAL A 269 5.09 29.18 12.40
C VAL A 269 5.40 30.18 11.29
N ALA A 270 6.40 29.88 10.47
CA ALA A 270 6.69 30.57 9.23
C ALA A 270 6.49 29.64 8.04
N THR A 271 5.97 30.17 6.93
CA THR A 271 5.87 29.45 5.66
C THR A 271 6.12 30.37 4.48
N VAL A 272 6.72 29.82 3.43
CA VAL A 272 6.94 30.47 2.13
C VAL A 272 5.79 30.23 1.16
N ASP A 273 5.01 29.17 1.39
CA ASP A 273 3.85 28.83 0.58
C ASP A 273 2.65 29.75 0.89
N ALA A 274 2.16 30.47 -0.11
CA ALA A 274 1.10 31.47 0.04
C ALA A 274 -0.29 30.85 0.31
N GLU A 275 -0.60 29.70 -0.30
CA GLU A 275 -1.85 28.97 -0.05
C GLU A 275 -1.84 28.44 1.40
N LEU A 276 -0.72 27.86 1.82
CA LEU A 276 -0.55 27.33 3.18
C LEU A 276 -0.58 28.45 4.23
N TYR A 277 0.10 29.58 3.98
CA TYR A 277 0.06 30.75 4.86
C TYR A 277 -1.38 31.19 5.14
N SER A 278 -2.16 31.34 4.06
CA SER A 278 -3.57 31.75 4.13
C SER A 278 -4.42 30.74 4.90
N ALA A 279 -4.15 29.44 4.74
CA ALA A 279 -4.85 28.37 5.44
C ALA A 279 -4.49 28.30 6.94
N LEU A 280 -3.21 28.46 7.29
CA LEU A 280 -2.71 28.39 8.67
C LEU A 280 -3.11 29.62 9.48
N ARG A 281 -3.04 30.83 8.91
CA ARG A 281 -3.42 32.09 9.57
C ARG A 281 -4.88 32.14 10.01
N ARG A 282 -5.76 31.39 9.33
CA ARG A 282 -7.17 31.23 9.74
C ARG A 282 -7.34 30.39 11.02
N LYS A 283 -6.33 29.62 11.42
CA LYS A 283 -6.43 28.63 12.50
C LYS A 283 -5.43 28.83 13.63
N LEU A 284 -4.34 29.54 13.37
CA LEU A 284 -3.24 29.78 14.29
C LEU A 284 -3.02 31.29 14.43
N LYS A 285 -2.71 31.75 15.65
CA LYS A 285 -2.49 33.18 15.93
C LYS A 285 -1.13 33.68 15.47
N ASN A 286 -0.10 32.84 15.56
CA ASN A 286 1.30 33.21 15.34
C ASN A 286 1.83 32.58 14.05
N VAL A 287 1.41 33.12 12.90
CA VAL A 287 1.83 32.66 11.58
C VAL A 287 2.41 33.81 10.77
N GLU A 288 3.64 33.63 10.30
CA GLU A 288 4.37 34.58 9.47
C GLU A 288 4.60 34.03 8.07
N ARG A 289 4.76 34.95 7.11
CA ARG A 289 5.11 34.63 5.73
C ARG A 289 6.56 35.00 5.50
N LEU A 290 7.36 34.02 5.10
CA LEU A 290 8.74 34.25 4.67
C LEU A 290 8.79 34.43 3.14
N ASN A 291 9.82 35.14 2.68
CA ASN A 291 10.15 35.25 1.27
C ASN A 291 11.16 34.16 0.89
N ALA A 292 11.08 33.68 -0.35
CA ALA A 292 12.02 32.73 -0.89
C ALA A 292 12.20 32.94 -2.40
N THR A 293 13.37 32.54 -2.89
CA THR A 293 13.71 32.47 -4.33
C THR A 293 13.92 31.03 -4.76
#